data_AF-A0A139N6W1-F1
#
_entry.id   AF-A0A139N6W1-F1
#
_cell.length_a   1.000
_cell.length_b   1.000
_cell.length_c   1.000
_cell.angle_alpha   90.00
_cell.angle_beta   90.00
_cell.angle_gamma   90.00
#
_symmetry.space_group_name_H-M   'P 1'
#
loop_
_entity.id
_entity.type
_entity.pdbx_description
1 polymer ?
#
loop_
_entity_poly.entity_id
_entity_poly.type
_entity_poly.pdbx_seq_one_letter_code
_entity_poly.pdbx_strand_id
1 'polypeptide(L)'
;MTEKYGVPRDIRARVKIIGLFIIDLSFVGGSAVAAITFGMRLFPMSQWPQMLAFILLTPLMCLYLVLPTNGGKKNWHSMVLFFRRRRKRYTSINYQRGGK
;
A
#
# COMPACT_ATOMS: atom_id res chain seq x y z
N MET A 1 21.82 42.83 8.60
CA MET A 1 21.09 41.58 8.86
C MET A 1 20.96 40.84 7.54
N THR A 2 21.80 39.84 7.32
CA THR A 2 21.80 39.06 6.07
C THR A 2 20.75 37.97 6.22
N GLU A 3 19.51 38.24 5.82
CA GLU A 3 18.49 37.21 5.78
C GLU A 3 18.95 36.11 4.81
N LYS A 4 19.36 34.98 5.38
CA LYS A 4 19.68 33.77 4.65
C LYS A 4 18.35 33.25 4.12
N TYR A 5 17.93 33.74 2.95
CA TYR A 5 16.80 33.22 2.19
C TYR A 5 17.09 31.75 1.89
N GLY A 6 16.75 30.89 2.85
CA GLY A 6 16.74 29.45 2.66
C GLY A 6 15.80 29.12 1.52
N VAL A 7 16.18 28.14 0.70
CA VAL A 7 15.41 27.64 -0.44
C VAL A 7 13.90 27.74 -0.18
N PRO A 8 13.15 28.50 -1.02
CA PRO A 8 11.71 28.68 -0.87
C PRO A 8 10.99 27.38 -0.54
N ARG A 9 10.06 27.43 0.42
CA ARG A 9 9.34 26.26 0.94
C ARG A 9 8.68 25.42 -0.17
N ASP A 10 8.26 26.07 -1.24
CA ASP A 10 7.64 25.45 -2.41
C ASP A 10 8.58 24.55 -3.20
N ILE A 11 9.86 24.91 -3.29
CA ILE A 11 10.89 24.11 -3.98
C ILE A 11 11.14 22.82 -3.18
N ARG A 12 11.26 22.91 -1.86
CA ARG A 12 11.39 21.72 -0.99
C ARG A 12 10.16 20.82 -1.06
N ALA A 13 8.96 21.39 -1.12
CA ALA A 13 7.72 20.63 -1.24
C ALA A 13 7.65 19.87 -2.58
N ARG A 14 7.99 20.52 -3.70
CA ARG A 14 8.03 19.86 -5.03
C ARG A 14 9.01 18.70 -5.08
N VAL A 15 10.23 18.87 -4.57
CA VAL A 15 11.23 17.79 -4.50
C VAL A 15 10.72 16.62 -3.64
N LYS A 16 10.04 16.91 -2.53
CA LYS A 16 9.46 15.87 -1.67
C LYS A 16 8.37 15.07 -2.37
N ILE A 17 7.50 15.74 -3.13
CA ILE A 17 6.42 15.07 -3.89
C ILE A 17 7.02 14.16 -4.97
N ILE A 18 8.03 14.65 -5.71
CA ILE A 18 8.73 13.84 -6.72
C ILE A 18 9.42 12.64 -6.07
N GLY A 19 10.11 12.85 -4.94
CA GLY A 19 10.75 11.75 -4.21
C GLY A 19 9.75 10.69 -3.73
N LEU A 20 8.59 11.12 -3.22
CA LEU A 20 7.51 10.19 -2.83
C LEU A 20 6.98 9.41 -4.03
N PHE A 21 6.80 10.06 -5.18
CA PHE A 21 6.36 9.41 -6.41
C PHE A 21 7.38 8.39 -6.93
N ILE A 22 8.68 8.70 -6.89
CA ILE A 22 9.75 7.78 -7.30
C ILE A 22 9.78 6.55 -6.39
N ILE A 23 9.68 6.74 -5.06
CA ILE A 23 9.64 5.63 -4.10
C ILE A 23 8.43 4.72 -4.41
N ASP A 24 7.27 5.32 -4.64
CA ASP A 24 6.04 4.60 -4.96
C ASP A 24 6.13 3.82 -6.27
N LEU A 25 6.68 4.44 -7.31
CA LEU A 25 6.92 3.80 -8.59
C LEU A 25 7.92 2.64 -8.45
N SER A 26 9.00 2.84 -7.68
CA SER A 26 10.00 1.81 -7.43
C SER A 26 9.42 0.63 -6.63
N PHE A 27 8.49 0.89 -5.72
CA PHE A 27 7.80 -0.14 -4.95
C PHE A 27 6.91 -0.99 -5.85
N VAL A 28 6.09 -0.36 -6.70
CA VAL A 28 5.23 -1.07 -7.64
C VAL A 28 6.07 -1.84 -8.67
N GLY A 29 7.07 -1.20 -9.27
CA GLY A 29 7.97 -1.85 -10.22
C GLY A 29 8.76 -3.02 -9.60
N GLY A 30 9.31 -2.82 -8.41
CA GLY A 30 10.02 -3.86 -7.66
C GLY A 30 9.13 -5.05 -7.32
N SER A 31 7.86 -4.81 -6.98
CA SER A 31 6.89 -5.87 -6.72
C SER A 31 6.59 -6.71 -7.97
N ALA A 32 6.54 -6.10 -9.16
CA ALA A 32 6.34 -6.82 -10.42
C ALA A 32 7.54 -7.73 -10.75
N VAL A 33 8.76 -7.20 -10.62
CA VAL A 33 10.00 -7.98 -10.84
C VAL A 33 10.10 -9.13 -9.83
N ALA A 34 9.78 -8.88 -8.57
CA ALA A 34 9.74 -9.90 -7.55
C ALA A 34 8.67 -10.97 -7.87
N ALA A 35 7.47 -10.56 -8.28
CA ALA A 35 6.39 -11.49 -8.61
C ALA A 35 6.76 -12.44 -9.76
N ILE A 36 7.47 -11.94 -10.78
CA ILE A 36 7.98 -12.78 -11.88
C ILE A 36 9.06 -13.74 -11.38
N THR A 37 10.03 -13.22 -10.62
CA THR A 37 11.17 -14.00 -10.12
C THR A 37 10.73 -15.13 -9.19
N PHE A 38 9.78 -14.84 -8.29
CA PHE A 38 9.27 -15.81 -7.33
C PHE A 38 8.12 -16.66 -7.90
N GLY A 39 7.32 -16.13 -8.81
CA GLY A 39 6.23 -16.87 -9.45
C GLY A 39 6.73 -18.14 -10.14
N MET A 40 7.84 -18.04 -10.86
CA MET A 40 8.48 -19.19 -11.53
C MET A 40 9.08 -20.23 -10.56
N ARG A 41 9.35 -19.85 -9.31
CA ARG A 41 9.94 -20.73 -8.28
C ARG A 41 8.91 -21.34 -7.33
N LEU A 42 7.82 -20.62 -7.07
CA LEU A 42 6.79 -21.01 -6.11
C LEU A 42 5.73 -21.93 -6.71
N PHE A 43 5.42 -21.75 -8.00
CA PHE A 43 4.35 -22.51 -8.66
C PHE A 43 4.92 -23.61 -9.58
N PRO A 44 4.42 -24.85 -9.48
CA PRO A 44 4.75 -25.90 -10.44
C PRO A 44 4.15 -25.57 -11.81
N MET A 45 4.79 -26.05 -12.89
CA MET A 45 4.34 -25.80 -14.28
C MET A 45 2.90 -26.25 -14.56
N SER A 46 2.37 -27.20 -13.79
CA SER A 46 0.97 -27.63 -13.87
C SER A 46 -0.04 -26.55 -13.44
N GLN A 47 0.40 -25.57 -12.63
CA GLN A 47 -0.42 -24.49 -12.07
C GLN A 47 -0.14 -23.13 -12.74
N TRP A 48 0.17 -23.14 -14.03
CA TRP A 48 0.45 -21.92 -14.81
C TRP A 48 -0.63 -20.82 -14.71
N PRO A 49 -1.96 -21.09 -14.59
CA PRO A 49 -2.95 -20.02 -14.47
C PRO A 49 -2.84 -19.29 -13.13
N GLN A 50 -2.50 -20.02 -12.06
CA GLN A 50 -2.32 -19.45 -10.71
C GLN A 50 -1.05 -18.61 -10.65
N MET A 51 0.00 -19.06 -11.34
CA MET A 51 1.24 -18.30 -11.49
C MET A 51 0.99 -16.96 -12.23
N LEU A 52 0.25 -16.98 -13.34
CA LEU A 52 -0.11 -15.74 -14.05
C LEU A 52 -0.97 -14.81 -13.20
N ALA A 53 -1.95 -15.37 -12.49
CA ALA A 53 -2.77 -14.60 -11.56
C ALA A 53 -1.91 -13.94 -10.48
N PHE A 54 -0.94 -14.67 -9.90
CA PHE A 54 -0.01 -14.12 -8.92
C PHE A 54 0.83 -12.97 -9.49
N ILE A 55 1.39 -13.15 -10.70
CA ILE A 55 2.23 -12.14 -11.36
C ILE A 55 1.44 -10.86 -11.66
N LEU A 56 0.16 -10.96 -12.04
CA LEU A 56 -0.68 -9.79 -12.33
C LEU A 56 -1.27 -9.15 -11.08
N LEU A 57 -1.76 -9.96 -10.14
CA LEU A 57 -2.44 -9.46 -8.94
C LEU A 57 -1.47 -8.79 -7.98
N THR A 58 -0.24 -9.27 -7.86
CA THR A 58 0.76 -8.71 -6.94
C THR A 58 1.03 -7.22 -7.20
N PRO A 59 1.44 -6.79 -8.41
CA PRO A 59 1.66 -5.38 -8.70
C PRO A 59 0.36 -4.56 -8.68
N LEU A 60 -0.79 -5.13 -9.06
CA LEU A 60 -2.09 -4.47 -8.95
C LEU A 60 -2.44 -4.16 -7.49
N MET A 61 -2.19 -5.09 -6.57
CA MET A 61 -2.38 -4.89 -5.14
C MET A 61 -1.41 -3.85 -4.58
N CYS A 62 -0.13 -3.89 -4.98
CA CYS A 62 0.85 -2.86 -4.59
C CYS A 62 0.46 -1.46 -5.11
N LEU A 63 -0.04 -1.36 -6.33
CA LEU A 63 -0.59 -0.12 -6.89
C LEU A 63 -1.76 0.38 -6.04
N TYR A 64 -2.72 -0.51 -5.74
CA TYR A 64 -3.85 -0.17 -4.88
C TYR A 64 -3.39 0.35 -3.51
N LEU A 65 -2.40 -0.28 -2.87
CA LEU A 65 -1.91 0.14 -1.54
C LEU A 65 -1.30 1.55 -1.53
N VAL A 66 -0.72 1.96 -2.65
CA VAL A 66 -0.08 3.26 -2.83
C VAL A 66 -1.08 4.35 -3.18
N LEU A 67 -2.19 4.01 -3.86
CA LEU A 67 -3.20 4.99 -4.24
C LEU A 67 -3.74 5.76 -3.02
N PRO A 68 -4.01 7.08 -3.19
CA PRO A 68 -4.56 7.90 -2.14
C PRO A 68 -6.01 7.47 -1.84
N THR A 69 -6.35 7.44 -0.56
CA THR A 69 -7.72 7.28 -0.09
C THR A 69 -8.38 8.66 0.01
N ASN A 70 -9.71 8.68 0.14
CA ASN A 70 -10.49 9.92 0.34
C ASN A 70 -10.05 10.76 1.56
N GLY A 71 -9.14 10.26 2.42
CA GLY A 71 -8.53 11.00 3.53
C GLY A 71 -7.12 11.55 3.27
N GLY A 72 -6.64 11.57 2.02
CA GLY A 72 -5.33 12.15 1.64
C GLY A 72 -4.12 11.31 2.07
N LYS A 73 -4.33 10.11 2.62
CA LYS A 73 -3.29 9.13 2.98
C LYS A 73 -3.36 7.94 2.01
N LYS A 74 -2.28 7.17 1.91
CA LYS A 74 -2.24 5.94 1.10
C LYS A 74 -3.14 4.83 1.67
N ASN A 75 -3.67 3.95 0.82
CA ASN A 75 -4.58 2.86 1.22
C ASN A 75 -4.02 1.93 2.30
N TRP A 76 -2.70 1.71 2.35
CA TRP A 76 -2.08 0.90 3.40
C TRP A 76 -2.33 1.45 4.82
N HIS A 77 -2.41 2.78 4.98
CA HIS A 77 -2.72 3.38 6.29
C HIS A 77 -4.12 3.02 6.76
N SER A 78 -5.10 2.97 5.84
CA SER A 78 -6.46 2.56 6.15
C SER A 78 -6.52 1.10 6.58
N MET A 79 -5.75 0.23 5.92
CA MET A 79 -5.62 -1.18 6.33
C MET A 79 -5.03 -1.32 7.74
N VAL A 80 -3.94 -0.61 8.03
CA VAL A 80 -3.33 -0.63 9.38
C VAL A 80 -4.31 -0.12 10.43
N LEU A 81 -5.06 0.95 10.15
CA LEU A 81 -6.10 1.45 11.05
C LEU A 81 -7.22 0.42 11.25
N PHE A 82 -7.66 -0.26 10.19
CA PHE A 82 -8.65 -1.32 10.27
C PHE A 82 -8.19 -2.44 11.21
N PHE A 83 -6.98 -2.97 11.03
CA PHE A 83 -6.45 -4.03 11.89
C PHE A 83 -6.22 -3.56 13.33
N ARG A 84 -5.71 -2.33 13.53
CA ARG A 84 -5.49 -1.75 14.86
C ARG A 84 -6.80 -1.51 15.62
N ARG A 85 -7.87 -1.08 14.94
CA ARG A 85 -9.20 -0.89 15.54
C ARG A 85 -9.89 -2.22 15.81
N ARG A 86 -9.77 -3.20 14.90
CA ARG A 86 -10.41 -4.52 15.04
C ARG A 86 -9.87 -5.31 16.23
N ARG A 87 -8.56 -5.22 16.54
CA ARG A 87 -7.99 -5.82 17.76
C ARG A 87 -8.60 -5.30 19.07
N LYS A 88 -9.25 -4.14 19.06
CA LYS A 88 -9.89 -3.54 20.24
C LYS A 88 -11.41 -3.71 20.27
N ARG A 89 -12.02 -4.29 19.23
CA ARG A 89 -13.46 -4.55 19.16
C ARG A 89 -13.69 -6.06 19.26
N TYR A 90 -14.00 -6.51 20.47
CA TYR A 90 -14.56 -7.84 20.67
C TYR A 90 -16.03 -7.80 20.28
N THR A 91 -16.36 -8.35 19.11
CA THR A 91 -17.75 -8.65 18.77
C THR A 91 -18.10 -9.94 19.50
N SER A 92 -18.89 -9.85 20.57
CA SER A 92 -19.39 -11.04 21.25
C SER A 92 -20.16 -11.91 20.25
N ILE A 93 -19.75 -13.17 20.09
CA ILE A 93 -20.41 -14.14 19.20
C ILE A 93 -21.87 -14.35 19.64
N ASN A 94 -22.16 -14.11 20.92
CA ASN A 94 -23.48 -14.19 21.51
C ASN A 94 -24.02 -12.79 21.87
N TYR A 95 -24.13 -11.90 20.88
CA TYR A 95 -24.75 -10.60 21.11
C TYR A 95 -26.26 -10.78 21.30
N GLN A 96 -26.69 -11.01 22.55
CA GLN A 96 -28.08 -10.81 22.92
C GLN A 96 -28.34 -9.31 22.91
N ARG A 97 -28.94 -8.84 21.80
CA ARG A 97 -29.50 -7.50 21.73
C ARG A 97 -30.60 -7.46 22.80
N GLY A 98 -30.28 -6.89 23.96
CA GLY A 98 -31.20 -6.80 25.10
C GLY A 98 -32.57 -6.36 24.60
N GLY A 99 -33.51 -7.31 24.61
CA GLY A 99 -34.90 -7.05 24.36
C GLY A 99 -35.39 -6.12 25.46
N LYS A 100 -35.93 -4.98 25.04
CA LYS A 100 -36.96 -4.33 25.84
C LYS A 100 -38.28 -4.97 25.47
#